data_AF-A0A3M1RJB2-F1
#
_entry.id   AF-A0A3M1RJB2-F1
#
_cell.length_a   1.000
_cell.length_b   1.000
_cell.length_c   1.000
_cell.angle_alpha   90.00
_cell.angle_beta   90.00
_cell.angle_gamma   90.00
#
_symmetry.space_group_name_H-M   'P 1'
#
loop_
_entity.id
_entity.type
_entity.pdbx_description
1 polymer ?
#
loop_
_entity_poly.entity_id
_entity_poly.type
_entity_poly.pdbx_seq_one_letter_code
_entity_poly.pdbx_strand_id
1 'polypeptide(L)' 'MAFVITEDCIICGTCWHICPTNSIIEYEDTYKIDEETCVECGACIKVCPNAAIVKSSKAKKEAATAEST' A
#
# COMPACT_ATOMS: atom_id res chain seq x y z
N MET A 1 -0.47 8.34 -10.54
CA MET A 1 -1.03 8.53 -9.17
C MET A 1 -0.71 7.30 -8.36
N ALA A 2 0.30 7.31 -7.50
CA ALA A 2 0.71 6.08 -6.82
C ALA A 2 -0.23 5.60 -5.70
N PHE A 3 0.04 4.40 -5.23
CA PHE A 3 -0.46 3.92 -3.94
C PHE A 3 0.35 4.55 -2.80
N VAL A 4 -0.27 4.70 -1.64
CA VAL A 4 0.35 5.16 -0.40
C VAL A 4 0.08 4.15 0.70
N ILE A 5 1.08 3.92 1.54
CA ILE A 5 0.99 3.02 2.70
C ILE A 5 0.62 3.88 3.91
N THR A 6 -0.40 3.46 4.65
CA THR A 6 -0.90 4.14 5.85
C THR A 6 -0.17 3.68 7.11
N GLU A 7 -0.49 4.31 8.23
CA GLU A 7 -0.01 3.94 9.57
C GLU A 7 -0.48 2.54 10.03
N ASP A 8 -1.46 1.94 9.34
CA ASP A 8 -1.90 0.56 9.57
C ASP A 8 -0.85 -0.47 9.10
N CYS A 9 0.26 -0.04 8.50
CA CYS A 9 1.31 -0.96 8.05
C CYS A 9 1.99 -1.64 9.24
N ILE A 10 1.96 -2.98 9.25
CA ILE A 10 2.63 -3.81 10.26
C ILE A 10 4.03 -4.28 9.83
N ILE A 11 4.62 -3.66 8.80
CA ILE A 11 5.96 -3.99 8.27
C ILE A 11 6.11 -5.50 7.93
N CYS A 12 5.05 -6.11 7.38
CA CYS A 12 5.06 -7.54 7.03
C CYS A 12 5.95 -7.89 5.82
N GLY A 13 6.33 -6.90 5.00
CA GLY A 13 7.19 -7.08 3.82
C GLY A 13 6.53 -7.76 2.60
N THR A 14 5.27 -8.19 2.68
CA THR A 14 4.59 -8.88 1.56
C THR A 14 4.45 -7.99 0.32
N CYS A 15 4.11 -6.72 0.53
CA CYS A 15 3.96 -5.75 -0.56
C CYS A 15 5.29 -5.52 -1.29
N TRP A 16 6.42 -5.52 -0.57
CA TRP A 16 7.75 -5.34 -1.14
C TRP A 16 8.11 -6.48 -2.09
N HIS A 17 7.85 -7.72 -1.67
CA HIS A 17 8.21 -8.91 -2.45
C HIS A 17 7.37 -9.10 -3.72
N ILE A 18 6.11 -8.64 -3.72
CA ILE A 18 5.23 -8.77 -4.90
C ILE A 18 5.37 -7.62 -5.90
N CYS A 19 6.08 -6.54 -5.54
CA CYS A 19 6.14 -5.34 -6.37
C CYS A 19 6.95 -5.62 -7.65
N PRO A 20 6.35 -5.61 -8.85
CA PRO A 20 7.07 -5.94 -10.09
C PRO A 20 8.12 -4.89 -10.47
N THR A 21 7.96 -3.66 -9.97
CA THR A 21 8.83 -2.52 -10.24
C THR A 21 9.74 -2.17 -9.07
N ASN A 22 9.71 -2.96 -7.97
CA ASN A 22 10.43 -2.67 -6.73
C ASN A 22 10.27 -1.22 -6.24
N SER A 23 9.08 -0.64 -6.43
CA SER A 23 8.77 0.74 -6.03
C SER A 23 8.55 0.93 -4.53
N ILE A 24 8.67 -0.14 -3.73
CA ILE A 24 8.45 -0.08 -2.29
C ILE A 24 9.80 -0.03 -1.59
N ILE A 25 9.98 0.96 -0.73
CA ILE A 25 11.21 1.19 0.04
C ILE A 25 10.90 1.15 1.53
N GLU A 26 11.86 0.69 2.32
CA GLU A 26 11.79 0.76 3.78
C GLU A 26 11.97 2.21 4.24
N TYR A 27 11.09 2.66 5.13
CA TYR A 27 11.11 4.02 5.67
C TYR A 27 10.84 3.96 7.18
N GLU A 28 11.90 3.98 7.97
CA GLU A 28 11.86 3.91 9.44
C GLU A 28 10.97 2.73 9.93
N ASP A 29 9.81 3.04 10.52
CA ASP A 29 8.85 2.07 11.06
C ASP A 29 7.69 1.77 10.09
N THR A 30 7.86 2.02 8.80
CA THR A 30 6.87 1.68 7.77
C THR A 30 7.53 1.39 6.42
N TYR A 31 6.72 0.98 5.45
CA TYR A 31 7.11 0.96 4.05
C TYR A 31 6.56 2.20 3.35
N LYS A 32 7.28 2.69 2.35
CA LYS A 32 6.86 3.81 1.51
C LYS A 32 6.85 3.39 0.06
N ILE A 33 5.88 3.86 -0.71
CA ILE A 33 5.81 3.60 -2.15
C ILE A 33 6.33 4.84 -2.85
N ASP A 34 7.31 4.64 -3.72
CA ASP A 34 7.85 5.65 -4.60
C ASP A 34 6.90 5.89 -5.77
N GLU A 35 6.41 7.12 -5.90
CA GLU A 35 5.38 7.44 -6.87
C GLU A 35 5.90 7.57 -8.30
N GLU A 36 7.20 7.79 -8.47
CA GLU A 36 7.82 7.94 -9.78
C GLU A 36 7.98 6.59 -10.48
N THR A 37 8.26 5.54 -9.70
CA THR A 37 8.43 4.17 -10.22
C THR A 37 7.15 3.34 -10.15
N CYS A 38 6.17 3.71 -9.33
CA CYS A 38 4.94 2.95 -9.16
C CYS A 38 4.07 2.99 -10.42
N VAL A 39 3.89 1.83 -11.05
CA VAL A 39 3.03 1.67 -12.25
C VAL A 39 1.56 1.37 -11.92
N GLU A 40 1.14 1.57 -10.67
CA GLU A 40 -0.26 1.40 -10.25
C GLU A 40 -0.86 0.00 -10.52
N CYS A 41 -0.02 -1.04 -10.57
CA CYS A 41 -0.46 -2.41 -10.90
C CYS A 41 -1.48 -3.01 -9.90
N GLY A 42 -1.53 -2.49 -8.67
CA GLY A 42 -2.46 -2.92 -7.63
C GLY A 42 -2.12 -4.27 -6.98
N ALA A 43 -0.94 -4.84 -7.25
CA ALA A 43 -0.51 -6.10 -6.64
C ALA A 43 -0.34 -5.97 -5.12
N CYS A 44 0.24 -4.87 -4.64
CA CYS A 44 0.48 -4.61 -3.22
C CYS A 44 -0.81 -4.54 -2.39
N ILE A 45 -1.88 -3.91 -2.91
CA ILE A 45 -3.19 -3.85 -2.25
C ILE A 45 -3.79 -5.24 -2.07
N LYS A 46 -3.73 -6.09 -3.09
CA LYS A 46 -4.37 -7.40 -3.07
C LYS A 46 -3.75 -8.36 -2.07
N VAL A 47 -2.46 -8.19 -1.78
CA VAL A 47 -1.72 -9.06 -0.85
C VAL A 47 -1.58 -8.48 0.55
N CYS A 48 -1.93 -7.21 0.77
CA CYS A 48 -1.74 -6.56 2.06
C CYS A 48 -2.74 -7.13 3.08
N PRO A 49 -2.28 -7.87 4.11
CA PRO A 49 -3.18 -8.53 5.05
C PRO A 49 -3.94 -7.54 5.94
N ASN A 50 -3.36 -6.36 6.19
CA ASN A 50 -3.98 -5.32 7.01
C ASN A 50 -4.68 -4.24 6.16
N ALA A 51 -4.79 -4.44 4.84
CA ALA A 51 -5.36 -3.45 3.91
C ALA A 51 -4.80 -2.02 4.07
N ALA A 52 -3.55 -1.89 4.52
CA ALA A 52 -2.88 -0.63 4.87
C ALA A 52 -2.41 0.18 3.64
N ILE A 53 -2.90 -0.13 2.44
CA ILE A 53 -2.43 0.48 1.20
C ILE A 53 -3.63 1.09 0.48
N VAL A 54 -3.58 2.39 0.20
CA VAL A 54 -4.67 3.14 -0.43
C VAL A 54 -4.15 3.93 -1.64
N LYS A 55 -5.03 4.36 -2.55
CA LYS A 55 -4.63 5.29 -3.62
C LYS A 55 -4.45 6.69 -3.05
N SER A 56 -3.40 7.42 -3.45
CA SER A 56 -3.10 8.77 -2.94
C SER A 56 -4.25 9.79 -3.09
N SER A 57 -5.24 9.51 -3.93
CA SER A 57 -6.45 10.33 -4.08
C SER A 57 -7.48 10.20 -2.95
N LYS A 58 -7.30 9.27 -1.98
CA LYS A 58 -8.30 8.98 -0.92
C LYS A 58 -7.77 8.96 0.52
N ALA A 59 -6.60 9.53 0.81
CA ALA A 59 -6.02 9.52 2.16
C ALA A 59 -6.79 10.33 3.25
N LYS A 60 -7.99 10.87 2.97
CA LYS A 60 -8.78 11.61 3.98
C LYS A 60 -10.12 10.98 4.41
N LYS A 61 -10.62 9.92 3.78
CA LYS A 61 -11.84 9.24 4.29
C LYS A 61 -11.90 7.79 3.82
N GLU A 62 -12.48 6.95 4.68
CA GLU A 62 -12.79 5.53 4.47
C GLU A 62 -11.72 4.51 4.91
N ALA A 63 -11.32 4.58 6.17
CA ALA A 63 -11.08 3.40 6.98
C ALA A 63 -12.43 2.90 7.57
N ALA A 64 -13.40 2.59 6.72
CA ALA A 64 -14.69 1.95 7.09
C ALA A 64 -15.57 1.78 5.85
N THR A 65 -15.57 0.60 5.23
CA THR A 65 -16.72 -0.05 4.54
C THR A 65 -16.17 -1.22 3.72
N ALA A 66 -16.16 -2.43 4.28
CA ALA A 66 -17.22 -3.45 4.17
C ALA A 66 -17.02 -4.40 2.98
N GLU A 67 -16.77 -5.67 3.28
CA GLU A 67 -17.41 -6.81 2.63
C GLU A 67 -18.17 -7.52 3.77
N SER A 68 -19.45 -7.24 4.01
CA SER A 68 -20.64 -7.89 3.42
C SER A 68 -20.65 -9.42 3.51
N THR A 69 -20.82 -9.94 4.73
CA THR A 69 -21.85 -10.94 5.12
C THR A 69 -22.12 -10.81 6.61
#